data_AF-A0AAU6NSE6-F1
#
_entry.id   AF-A0AAU6NSE6-F1
#
_cell.length_a   1.000
_cell.length_b   1.000
_cell.length_c   1.000
_cell.angle_alpha   90.00
_cell.angle_beta   90.00
_cell.angle_gamma   90.00
#
_symmetry.space_group_name_H-M   'P 1'
#
loop_
_entity.id
_entity.type
_entity.pdbx_description
1 polymer ?
#
loop_
_entity_poly.entity_id
_entity_poly.type
_entity_poly.pdbx_seq_one_letter_code
_entity_poly.pdbx_strand_id
1 'polypeptide(L)'
;MLSQLNLRFHKKLIEALKVRAGRENTSVNALAERFLDDGLKTVAPGDGYFQLVADPDTTARQLYRHIILGQTFGTAPVSRDELRFILAYAREAFICGRNRVATLPALDTLLDITRDLLAWQVEHDRPVDGHYLKGIFRLSGENWMEEFDAFRAELRPVVDQMYAEHLLRPLESDCFNLADITDSALAGIFTLPRLKTVFPLMLRGLDWSGEKARDLAQELRPVIPAVTQTIEAGTLRLEIRIDGQHPGERPGAWYTTPRLHLLITGQDFVVPYGWETFSELLGLFSLYARHPEALAHGHQGERVMFSPPGHVTKEGFFGIDGLRIFMPAEAFETLVRELTAKCAEGMLTEALTGLRCLYGDL
;
A
#
# COMPACT_ATOMS: atom_id res chain seq x y z
N MET A 1 -34.61 -17.12 -16.47
CA MET A 1 -34.21 -17.88 -17.68
C MET A 1 -33.32 -19.03 -17.20
N LEU A 2 -33.56 -20.27 -17.64
CA LEU A 2 -32.71 -21.41 -17.27
C LEU A 2 -31.68 -21.64 -18.39
N SER A 3 -30.40 -21.63 -18.04
CA SER A 3 -29.29 -21.97 -18.93
C SER A 3 -28.82 -23.41 -18.62
N GLN A 4 -28.60 -24.21 -19.66
CA GLN A 4 -28.16 -25.60 -19.51
C GLN A 4 -26.63 -25.68 -19.50
N LEU A 5 -26.06 -26.22 -18.42
CA LEU A 5 -24.63 -26.48 -18.26
C LEU A 5 -24.37 -28.00 -18.37
N ASN A 6 -23.45 -28.41 -19.24
CA ASN A 6 -23.06 -29.82 -19.38
C ASN A 6 -21.76 -30.09 -18.58
N LEU A 7 -21.86 -30.82 -17.48
CA LEU A 7 -20.74 -31.18 -16.61
C LEU A 7 -20.29 -32.62 -16.84
N ARG A 8 -18.97 -32.85 -16.85
CA ARG A 8 -18.37 -34.19 -16.87
C ARG A 8 -17.80 -34.50 -15.49
N PHE A 9 -18.25 -35.61 -14.89
CA PHE A 9 -17.81 -36.04 -13.58
C PHE A 9 -16.98 -37.32 -13.66
N HIS A 10 -16.05 -37.48 -12.72
CA HIS A 10 -15.29 -38.72 -12.56
C HIS A 10 -16.24 -39.88 -12.19
N LYS A 11 -15.97 -41.09 -12.71
CA LYS A 11 -16.86 -42.26 -12.59
C LYS A 11 -17.25 -42.58 -11.13
N LYS A 12 -16.27 -42.50 -10.21
CA LYS A 12 -16.48 -42.71 -8.77
C LYS A 12 -17.48 -41.71 -8.15
N LEU A 13 -17.49 -40.47 -8.63
CA LEU A 13 -18.37 -39.41 -8.11
C LEU A 13 -19.82 -39.62 -8.59
N ILE A 14 -20.01 -40.02 -9.85
CA ILE A 14 -21.33 -40.35 -10.40
C ILE A 14 -21.94 -41.53 -9.66
N GLU A 15 -21.14 -42.56 -9.35
CA GLU A 15 -21.60 -43.72 -8.58
C GLU A 15 -22.03 -43.32 -7.17
N ALA A 16 -21.25 -42.49 -6.47
CA ALA A 16 -21.62 -41.96 -5.16
C ALA A 16 -22.91 -41.12 -5.19
N LEU A 17 -23.06 -40.25 -6.20
CA LEU A 17 -24.27 -39.45 -6.41
C LEU A 17 -25.50 -40.33 -6.67
N LYS A 18 -25.37 -41.38 -7.49
CA LYS A 18 -26.45 -42.35 -7.77
C LYS A 18 -26.90 -43.11 -6.51
N VAL A 19 -25.94 -43.59 -5.72
CA VAL A 19 -26.23 -44.33 -4.47
C VAL A 19 -26.99 -43.42 -3.50
N ARG A 20 -26.56 -42.16 -3.37
CA ARG A 20 -27.20 -41.20 -2.47
C ARG A 20 -28.56 -40.73 -2.98
N ALA A 21 -28.69 -40.46 -4.27
CA ALA A 21 -29.96 -40.12 -4.91
C ALA A 21 -31.01 -41.23 -4.73
N GLY A 22 -30.59 -42.50 -4.83
CA GLY A 22 -31.45 -43.66 -4.56
C GLY A 22 -31.88 -43.77 -3.10
N ARG A 23 -31.03 -43.39 -2.14
CA ARG A 23 -31.38 -43.35 -0.71
C ARG A 23 -32.34 -42.21 -0.36
N GLU A 24 -32.19 -41.07 -1.02
CA GLU A 24 -32.98 -39.86 -0.79
C GLU A 24 -34.21 -39.77 -1.72
N ASN A 25 -34.48 -40.81 -2.50
CA ASN A 25 -35.57 -40.92 -3.48
C ASN A 25 -35.70 -39.67 -4.38
N THR A 26 -34.57 -39.17 -4.87
CA THR A 26 -34.49 -37.97 -5.72
C THR A 26 -33.73 -38.27 -7.00
N SER A 27 -33.82 -37.40 -8.01
CA SER A 27 -33.04 -37.55 -9.24
C SER A 27 -31.58 -37.14 -9.01
N VAL A 28 -30.65 -37.76 -9.74
CA VAL A 28 -29.23 -37.41 -9.68
C VAL A 28 -29.00 -35.94 -10.06
N ASN A 29 -29.78 -35.42 -11.02
CA ASN A 29 -29.68 -34.02 -11.44
C ASN A 29 -30.17 -33.06 -10.36
N ALA A 30 -31.31 -33.34 -9.74
CA ALA A 30 -31.83 -32.51 -8.64
C ALA A 30 -30.92 -32.56 -7.40
N LEU A 31 -30.30 -33.72 -7.13
CA LEU A 31 -29.31 -33.84 -6.05
C LEU A 31 -28.02 -33.08 -6.36
N ALA A 32 -27.55 -33.13 -7.60
CA ALA A 32 -26.37 -32.39 -8.04
C ALA A 32 -26.63 -30.88 -8.05
N GLU A 33 -27.79 -30.44 -8.52
CA GLU A 33 -28.23 -29.05 -8.46
C GLU A 33 -28.33 -28.56 -7.02
N ARG A 34 -28.93 -29.35 -6.12
CA ARG A 34 -28.98 -29.01 -4.69
C ARG A 34 -27.60 -28.96 -4.05
N PHE A 35 -26.68 -29.88 -4.37
CA PHE A 35 -25.31 -29.80 -3.85
C PHE A 35 -24.50 -28.64 -4.44
N LEU A 36 -24.74 -28.27 -5.70
CA LEU A 36 -24.16 -27.08 -6.30
C LEU A 36 -24.73 -25.82 -5.66
N ASP A 37 -26.04 -25.74 -5.47
CA ASP A 37 -26.73 -24.61 -4.84
C ASP A 37 -26.34 -24.48 -3.35
N ASP A 38 -26.34 -25.59 -2.60
CA ASP A 38 -25.88 -25.62 -1.21
C ASP A 38 -24.38 -25.30 -1.13
N GLY A 39 -23.54 -25.85 -2.03
CA GLY A 39 -22.11 -25.58 -2.08
C GLY A 39 -21.75 -24.14 -2.48
N LEU A 40 -22.58 -23.49 -3.29
CA LEU A 40 -22.46 -22.06 -3.64
C LEU A 40 -23.02 -21.16 -2.52
N LYS A 41 -23.98 -21.64 -1.73
CA LYS A 41 -24.55 -20.92 -0.58
C LYS A 41 -23.71 -21.05 0.68
N THR A 42 -23.01 -22.18 0.86
CA THR A 42 -22.04 -22.37 1.94
C THR A 42 -20.69 -21.85 1.48
N VAL A 43 -20.32 -20.65 1.95
CA VAL A 43 -18.97 -20.08 1.78
C VAL A 43 -17.96 -21.13 2.24
N ALA A 44 -17.19 -21.69 1.31
CA ALA A 44 -16.10 -22.59 1.68
C ALA A 44 -15.07 -21.79 2.49
N PRO A 45 -14.40 -22.38 3.51
CA PRO A 45 -13.25 -21.75 4.13
C PRO A 45 -12.16 -21.62 3.06
N GLY A 46 -12.07 -20.43 2.46
CA GLY A 46 -11.28 -20.14 1.26
C GLY A 46 -11.98 -19.21 0.24
N ASP A 47 -13.31 -19.09 0.28
CA ASP A 47 -14.09 -18.24 -0.63
C ASP A 47 -14.07 -16.75 -0.24
N GLY A 48 -13.80 -16.43 1.03
CA GLY A 48 -13.79 -15.05 1.53
C GLY A 48 -12.80 -14.17 0.79
N TYR A 49 -11.56 -14.63 0.62
CA TYR A 49 -10.55 -13.92 -0.17
C TYR A 49 -10.97 -13.69 -1.63
N PHE A 50 -11.58 -14.68 -2.29
CA PHE A 50 -12.04 -14.52 -3.67
C PHE A 50 -13.19 -13.52 -3.80
N GLN A 51 -14.07 -13.42 -2.80
CA GLN A 51 -15.09 -12.38 -2.74
C GLN A 51 -14.48 -10.98 -2.63
N LEU A 52 -13.43 -10.84 -1.80
CA LEU A 52 -12.73 -9.56 -1.66
C LEU A 52 -12.06 -9.13 -2.97
N VAL A 53 -11.47 -10.08 -3.70
CA VAL A 53 -10.83 -9.86 -5.01
C VAL A 53 -11.85 -9.62 -6.14
N ALA A 54 -13.07 -10.17 -6.03
CA ALA A 54 -14.11 -9.99 -7.04
C ALA A 54 -14.68 -8.55 -7.07
N ASP A 55 -14.70 -7.86 -5.93
CA ASP A 55 -15.06 -6.44 -5.82
C ASP A 55 -14.05 -5.68 -4.93
N PRO A 56 -12.86 -5.38 -5.47
CA PRO A 56 -11.79 -4.77 -4.70
C PRO A 56 -12.13 -3.33 -4.26
N ASP A 57 -12.99 -2.63 -4.99
CA ASP A 57 -13.40 -1.27 -4.67
C ASP A 57 -14.29 -1.23 -3.43
N THR A 58 -15.21 -2.19 -3.30
CA THR A 58 -16.03 -2.34 -2.10
C THR A 58 -15.18 -2.79 -0.92
N THR A 59 -14.23 -3.70 -1.14
CA THR A 59 -13.26 -4.13 -0.12
C THR A 59 -12.44 -2.94 0.40
N ALA A 60 -11.84 -2.14 -0.49
CA ALA A 60 -11.08 -0.96 -0.10
C ALA A 60 -11.92 0.06 0.69
N ARG A 61 -13.19 0.26 0.31
CA ARG A 61 -14.15 1.09 1.06
C ARG A 61 -14.41 0.57 2.48
N GLN A 62 -14.58 -0.74 2.65
CA GLN A 62 -14.78 -1.37 3.96
C GLN A 62 -13.54 -1.27 4.83
N LEU A 63 -12.37 -1.59 4.27
CA LEU A 63 -11.08 -1.49 4.95
C LEU A 63 -10.76 -0.04 5.33
N TYR A 64 -11.13 0.95 4.50
CA TYR A 64 -10.97 2.37 4.85
C TYR A 64 -11.79 2.74 6.09
N ARG A 65 -13.06 2.32 6.16
CA ARG A 65 -13.91 2.54 7.35
C ARG A 65 -13.31 1.90 8.60
N HIS A 66 -12.82 0.67 8.46
CA HIS A 66 -12.30 -0.11 9.57
C HIS A 66 -10.94 0.41 10.06
N ILE A 67 -9.96 0.54 9.16
CA ILE A 67 -8.56 0.85 9.46
C ILE A 67 -8.35 2.36 9.65
N ILE A 68 -8.89 3.19 8.75
CA ILE A 68 -8.61 4.64 8.74
C ILE A 68 -9.57 5.38 9.66
N LEU A 69 -10.88 5.16 9.50
CA LEU A 69 -11.90 5.87 10.30
C LEU A 69 -12.14 5.23 11.68
N GLY A 70 -11.62 4.03 11.93
CA GLY A 70 -11.84 3.31 13.19
C GLY A 70 -13.29 2.94 13.43
N GLN A 71 -14.13 2.92 12.39
CA GLN A 71 -15.53 2.55 12.44
C GLN A 71 -15.65 1.03 12.50
N THR A 72 -15.31 0.49 13.66
CA THR A 72 -15.49 -0.92 14.00
C THR A 72 -16.94 -1.09 14.47
N PHE A 73 -17.86 -1.37 13.54
CA PHE A 73 -19.29 -1.56 13.85
C PHE A 73 -19.55 -2.88 14.63
N GLY A 74 -18.88 -3.08 15.77
CA GLY A 74 -18.91 -4.35 16.51
C GLY A 74 -18.22 -5.52 15.81
N THR A 75 -17.47 -5.26 14.73
CA THR A 75 -16.75 -6.27 13.95
C THR A 75 -15.45 -6.69 14.62
N ALA A 76 -15.10 -7.97 14.46
CA ALA A 76 -13.81 -8.56 14.82
C ALA A 76 -12.61 -7.76 14.25
N PRO A 77 -11.38 -7.96 14.77
CA PRO A 77 -10.17 -7.48 14.10
C PRO A 77 -10.14 -7.93 12.63
N VAL A 78 -9.37 -7.20 11.81
CA VAL A 78 -9.17 -7.51 10.37
C VAL A 78 -8.94 -9.01 10.18
N SER A 79 -9.79 -9.61 9.36
CA SER A 79 -9.82 -11.05 9.12
C SER A 79 -8.59 -11.53 8.34
N ARG A 80 -8.31 -12.84 8.38
CA ARG A 80 -7.20 -13.45 7.62
C ARG A 80 -7.28 -13.17 6.12
N ASP A 81 -8.49 -13.22 5.55
CA ASP A 81 -8.71 -12.95 4.12
C ASP A 81 -8.45 -11.49 3.78
N GLU A 82 -8.84 -10.55 4.65
CA GLU A 82 -8.53 -9.13 4.50
C GLU A 82 -7.03 -8.85 4.66
N LEU A 83 -6.34 -9.50 5.61
CA LEU A 83 -4.88 -9.40 5.74
C LEU A 83 -4.17 -9.92 4.49
N ARG A 84 -4.61 -11.06 3.95
CA ARG A 84 -4.10 -11.60 2.69
C ARG A 84 -4.34 -10.63 1.53
N PHE A 85 -5.52 -10.01 1.46
CA PHE A 85 -5.85 -8.99 0.47
C PHE A 85 -4.90 -7.78 0.57
N ILE A 86 -4.71 -7.25 1.78
CA ILE A 86 -3.81 -6.11 2.02
C ILE A 86 -2.38 -6.44 1.59
N LEU A 87 -1.85 -7.59 2.01
CA LEU A 87 -0.47 -8.00 1.69
C LEU A 87 -0.26 -8.21 0.18
N ALA A 88 -1.22 -8.85 -0.49
CA ALA A 88 -1.15 -9.09 -1.92
C ALA A 88 -1.06 -7.78 -2.71
N TYR A 89 -1.96 -6.82 -2.44
CA TYR A 89 -1.96 -5.54 -3.15
C TYR A 89 -0.88 -4.57 -2.64
N ALA A 90 -0.40 -4.69 -1.40
CA ALA A 90 0.78 -3.94 -0.96
C ALA A 90 2.04 -4.36 -1.73
N ARG A 91 2.20 -5.64 -2.06
CA ARG A 91 3.27 -6.13 -2.95
C ARG A 91 3.05 -5.65 -4.39
N GLU A 92 1.83 -5.77 -4.91
CA GLU A 92 1.49 -5.33 -6.28
C GLU A 92 1.82 -3.84 -6.52
N ALA A 93 1.72 -3.01 -5.48
CA ALA A 93 2.12 -1.60 -5.53
C ALA A 93 3.55 -1.39 -6.04
N PHE A 94 4.48 -2.27 -5.65
CA PHE A 94 5.87 -2.21 -6.08
C PHE A 94 6.10 -2.76 -7.50
N ILE A 95 5.17 -3.56 -8.04
CA ILE A 95 5.21 -4.00 -9.44
C ILE A 95 4.76 -2.87 -10.37
N CYS A 96 3.71 -2.14 -9.97
CA CYS A 96 3.08 -1.11 -10.78
C CYS A 96 3.86 0.22 -10.83
N GLY A 97 4.83 0.41 -9.95
CA GLY A 97 5.68 1.60 -9.97
C GLY A 97 6.68 1.58 -11.12
N ARG A 98 6.77 2.69 -11.87
CA ARG A 98 7.79 2.84 -12.92
C ARG A 98 9.01 3.58 -12.37
N ASN A 99 10.04 2.84 -11.97
CA ASN A 99 11.32 3.39 -11.49
C ASN A 99 11.22 4.26 -10.23
N ARG A 100 10.11 4.27 -9.48
CA ARG A 100 10.10 5.02 -8.20
C ARG A 100 10.86 4.22 -7.13
N VAL A 101 11.31 4.93 -6.12
CA VAL A 101 11.86 4.32 -4.91
C VAL A 101 10.72 3.92 -3.98
N ALA A 102 10.89 2.85 -3.22
CA ALA A 102 9.95 2.43 -2.19
C ALA A 102 9.87 3.44 -1.03
N THR A 103 8.67 3.67 -0.51
CA THR A 103 8.42 4.41 0.72
C THR A 103 8.93 3.60 1.91
N LEU A 104 10.05 4.04 2.48
CA LEU A 104 10.73 3.34 3.57
C LEU A 104 9.83 3.00 4.77
N PRO A 105 9.00 3.91 5.31
CA PRO A 105 8.14 3.57 6.44
C PRO A 105 7.21 2.35 6.20
N ALA A 106 6.65 2.24 4.99
CA ALA A 106 5.73 1.17 4.66
C ALA A 106 6.47 -0.15 4.38
N LEU A 107 7.61 -0.08 3.69
CA LEU A 107 8.49 -1.24 3.51
C LEU A 107 9.03 -1.76 4.84
N ASP A 108 9.51 -0.87 5.71
CA ASP A 108 10.00 -1.22 7.06
C ASP A 108 8.90 -1.89 7.89
N THR A 109 7.67 -1.38 7.82
CA THR A 109 6.52 -1.99 8.50
C THR A 109 6.24 -3.39 7.99
N LEU A 110 6.35 -3.64 6.68
CA LEU A 110 6.15 -4.97 6.12
C LEU A 110 7.30 -5.92 6.46
N LEU A 111 8.54 -5.43 6.54
CA LEU A 111 9.69 -6.20 7.01
C LEU A 111 9.59 -6.52 8.50
N ASP A 112 9.08 -5.60 9.33
CA ASP A 112 8.75 -5.85 10.73
C ASP A 112 7.69 -6.96 10.86
N ILE A 113 6.64 -6.90 10.04
CA ILE A 113 5.60 -7.95 10.00
C ILE A 113 6.22 -9.29 9.60
N THR A 114 7.09 -9.32 8.59
CA THR A 114 7.79 -10.53 8.15
C THR A 114 8.63 -11.12 9.28
N ARG A 115 9.39 -10.27 9.98
CA ARG A 115 10.20 -10.66 11.14
C ARG A 115 9.35 -11.28 12.24
N ASP A 116 8.23 -10.65 12.59
CA ASP A 116 7.37 -11.10 13.67
C ASP A 116 6.62 -12.40 13.32
N LEU A 117 6.24 -12.60 12.05
CA LEU A 117 5.68 -13.87 11.57
C LEU A 117 6.72 -15.00 11.62
N LEU A 118 7.97 -14.72 11.24
CA LEU A 118 9.07 -15.67 11.35
C LEU A 118 9.37 -16.03 12.80
N ALA A 119 9.41 -15.04 13.70
CA ALA A 119 9.59 -15.25 15.13
C ALA A 119 8.50 -16.17 15.70
N TRP A 120 7.25 -15.90 15.34
CA TRP A 120 6.11 -16.71 15.77
C TRP A 120 6.21 -18.17 15.28
N GLN A 121 6.60 -18.38 14.02
CA GLN A 121 6.78 -19.74 13.47
C GLN A 121 7.87 -20.51 14.22
N VAL A 122 9.01 -19.88 14.48
CA VAL A 122 10.14 -20.48 15.21
C VAL A 122 9.75 -20.80 16.66
N GLU A 123 9.06 -19.89 17.36
CA GLU A 123 8.61 -20.10 18.74
C GLU A 123 7.61 -21.26 18.88
N HIS A 124 6.81 -21.52 17.84
CA HIS A 124 5.75 -22.54 17.85
C HIS A 124 6.15 -23.82 17.09
N ASP A 125 7.44 -24.04 16.83
CA ASP A 125 8.00 -25.20 16.12
C ASP A 125 7.30 -25.50 14.78
N ARG A 126 6.89 -24.44 14.06
CA ARG A 126 6.28 -24.56 12.74
C ARG A 126 7.35 -24.73 11.66
N PRO A 127 7.07 -25.48 10.59
CA PRO A 127 8.04 -25.65 9.50
C PRO A 127 8.32 -24.30 8.84
N VAL A 128 9.59 -23.90 8.84
CA VAL A 128 10.08 -22.68 8.17
C VAL A 128 10.56 -23.05 6.77
N ASP A 129 10.14 -22.32 5.75
CA ASP A 129 10.69 -22.46 4.39
C ASP A 129 12.08 -21.81 4.32
N GLY A 130 13.05 -22.49 4.92
CA GLY A 130 14.39 -21.99 5.05
C GLY A 130 15.10 -21.79 3.72
N HIS A 131 14.82 -22.62 2.70
CA HIS A 131 15.42 -22.45 1.38
C HIS A 131 14.96 -21.15 0.73
N TYR A 132 13.66 -20.85 0.80
CA TYR A 132 13.11 -19.62 0.22
C TYR A 132 13.60 -18.36 0.95
N LEU A 133 13.55 -18.36 2.29
CA LEU A 133 13.99 -17.22 3.11
C LEU A 133 15.50 -16.95 3.00
N LYS A 134 16.33 -18.01 2.98
CA LYS A 134 17.77 -17.88 2.73
C LYS A 134 18.06 -17.26 1.36
N GLY A 135 17.29 -17.63 0.34
CA GLY A 135 17.44 -17.06 -1.00
C GLY A 135 17.12 -15.56 -1.07
N ILE A 136 16.07 -15.12 -0.38
CA ILE A 136 15.58 -13.73 -0.44
C ILE A 136 16.39 -12.81 0.48
N PHE A 137 16.58 -13.20 1.73
CA PHE A 137 17.24 -12.37 2.74
C PHE A 137 18.73 -12.68 2.91
N ARG A 138 19.29 -13.58 2.08
CA ARG A 138 20.70 -14.01 2.09
C ARG A 138 21.17 -14.56 3.45
N LEU A 139 20.26 -15.25 4.14
CA LEU A 139 20.53 -15.90 5.42
C LEU A 139 21.46 -17.12 5.20
N SER A 140 22.37 -17.36 6.13
CA SER A 140 23.39 -18.41 6.07
C SER A 140 23.01 -19.64 6.91
N GLY A 141 22.42 -19.43 8.08
CA GLY A 141 22.17 -20.45 9.09
C GLY A 141 20.69 -20.62 9.43
N GLU A 142 20.44 -21.14 10.63
CA GLU A 142 19.10 -21.27 11.21
C GLU A 142 18.89 -20.30 12.38
N ASN A 143 19.83 -19.38 12.57
CA ASN A 143 19.69 -18.29 13.54
C ASN A 143 18.83 -17.17 12.94
N TRP A 144 17.58 -17.52 12.65
CA TRP A 144 16.68 -16.75 11.80
C TRP A 144 16.53 -15.30 12.26
N MET A 145 16.40 -15.07 13.56
CA MET A 145 16.15 -13.73 14.11
C MET A 145 17.38 -12.83 14.03
N GLU A 146 18.54 -13.31 14.48
CA GLU A 146 19.77 -12.52 14.46
C GLU A 146 20.25 -12.25 13.03
N GLU A 147 20.13 -13.23 12.14
CA GLU A 147 20.52 -13.05 10.74
C GLU A 147 19.56 -12.13 9.99
N PHE A 148 18.26 -12.16 10.28
CA PHE A 148 17.29 -11.23 9.69
C PHE A 148 17.51 -9.79 10.20
N ASP A 149 17.83 -9.62 11.49
CA ASP A 149 18.16 -8.32 12.06
C ASP A 149 19.47 -7.76 11.48
N ALA A 150 20.47 -8.62 11.26
CA ALA A 150 21.70 -8.24 10.56
C ALA A 150 21.42 -7.83 9.10
N PHE A 151 20.61 -8.61 8.37
CA PHE A 151 20.18 -8.25 7.02
C PHE A 151 19.50 -6.87 6.98
N ARG A 152 18.60 -6.59 7.93
CA ARG A 152 17.92 -5.29 8.02
C ARG A 152 18.89 -4.15 8.30
N ALA A 153 19.89 -4.37 9.14
CA ALA A 153 20.90 -3.35 9.45
C ALA A 153 21.79 -3.02 8.24
N GLU A 154 21.98 -3.99 7.33
CA GLU A 154 22.76 -3.83 6.09
C GLU A 154 21.93 -3.37 4.89
N LEU A 155 20.59 -3.30 5.02
CA LEU A 155 19.71 -2.91 3.94
C LEU A 155 20.01 -1.46 3.51
N ARG A 156 20.17 -1.27 2.20
CA ARG A 156 20.45 0.07 1.65
C ARG A 156 19.27 1.00 1.89
N PRO A 157 19.51 2.29 2.20
CA PRO A 157 18.43 3.25 2.39
C PRO A 157 17.60 3.53 1.13
N VAL A 158 18.19 3.36 -0.06
CA VAL A 158 17.47 3.50 -1.34
C VAL A 158 17.13 2.09 -1.83
N VAL A 159 15.86 1.73 -1.73
CA VAL A 159 15.34 0.44 -2.20
C VAL A 159 14.49 0.68 -3.45
N ASP A 160 14.96 0.19 -4.59
CA ASP A 160 14.14 0.20 -5.80
C ASP A 160 12.94 -0.74 -5.67
N GLN A 161 11.93 -0.48 -6.48
CA GLN A 161 10.68 -1.24 -6.48
C GLN A 161 10.83 -2.73 -6.72
N MET A 162 11.72 -3.14 -7.62
CA MET A 162 11.89 -4.56 -7.94
C MET A 162 12.53 -5.29 -6.76
N TYR A 163 13.46 -4.63 -6.08
CA TYR A 163 14.04 -5.16 -4.87
C TYR A 163 13.04 -5.16 -3.70
N ALA A 164 12.26 -4.10 -3.50
CA ALA A 164 11.19 -4.07 -2.50
C ALA A 164 10.16 -5.19 -2.73
N GLU A 165 9.70 -5.39 -3.96
CA GLU A 165 8.82 -6.50 -4.34
C GLU A 165 9.45 -7.84 -3.98
N HIS A 166 10.73 -8.05 -4.33
CA HIS A 166 11.45 -9.28 -4.06
C HIS A 166 11.50 -9.62 -2.56
N LEU A 167 11.76 -8.61 -1.72
CA LEU A 167 11.80 -8.75 -0.27
C LEU A 167 10.44 -9.11 0.35
N LEU A 168 9.34 -8.76 -0.33
CA LEU A 168 7.98 -8.97 0.15
C LEU A 168 7.33 -10.26 -0.33
N ARG A 169 7.95 -10.98 -1.27
CA ARG A 169 7.44 -12.27 -1.77
C ARG A 169 7.11 -13.29 -0.68
N PRO A 170 7.85 -13.40 0.45
CA PRO A 170 7.52 -14.34 1.52
C PRO A 170 6.14 -14.09 2.13
N LEU A 171 5.66 -12.84 2.17
CA LEU A 171 4.36 -12.48 2.74
C LEU A 171 3.17 -12.91 1.86
N GLU A 172 3.37 -13.04 0.55
CA GLU A 172 2.33 -13.46 -0.41
C GLU A 172 2.42 -14.95 -0.75
N SER A 173 3.61 -15.54 -0.61
CA SER A 173 3.84 -16.98 -0.79
C SER A 173 3.30 -17.77 0.40
N ASP A 174 3.17 -19.09 0.26
CA ASP A 174 2.81 -20.03 1.34
C ASP A 174 3.90 -20.16 2.44
N CYS A 175 4.88 -19.25 2.48
CA CYS A 175 5.95 -19.22 3.48
C CYS A 175 5.37 -18.93 4.88
N PHE A 176 4.34 -18.09 4.96
CA PHE A 176 3.62 -17.79 6.21
C PHE A 176 2.14 -18.15 6.08
N ASN A 177 1.78 -19.36 6.48
CA ASN A 177 0.37 -19.78 6.49
C ASN A 177 -0.40 -19.08 7.62
N LEU A 178 -1.06 -17.96 7.31
CA LEU A 178 -1.86 -17.19 8.27
C LEU A 178 -3.01 -17.99 8.90
N ALA A 179 -3.46 -19.08 8.26
CA ALA A 179 -4.49 -19.95 8.80
C ALA A 179 -4.03 -20.70 10.07
N ASP A 180 -2.72 -20.95 10.20
CA ASP A 180 -2.14 -21.67 11.35
C ASP A 180 -1.90 -20.76 12.56
N ILE A 181 -1.94 -19.45 12.37
CA ILE A 181 -1.68 -18.43 13.38
C ILE A 181 -2.98 -18.06 14.09
N THR A 182 -2.97 -17.96 15.42
CA THR A 182 -4.16 -17.59 16.20
C THR A 182 -4.58 -16.13 15.94
N ASP A 183 -5.88 -15.82 16.09
CA ASP A 183 -6.40 -14.46 15.88
C ASP A 183 -5.72 -13.43 16.79
N SER A 184 -5.40 -13.83 18.03
CA SER A 184 -4.70 -12.96 18.99
C SER A 184 -3.27 -12.66 18.57
N ALA A 185 -2.55 -13.63 18.01
CA ALA A 185 -1.20 -13.42 17.51
C ALA A 185 -1.22 -12.55 16.25
N LEU A 186 -2.16 -12.80 15.32
CA LEU A 186 -2.35 -11.95 14.14
C LEU A 186 -2.70 -10.51 14.53
N ALA A 187 -3.59 -10.28 15.50
CA ALA A 187 -3.90 -8.93 15.97
C ALA A 187 -2.69 -8.23 16.63
N GLY A 188 -1.78 -9.00 17.26
CA GLY A 188 -0.53 -8.49 17.82
C GLY A 188 0.51 -8.12 16.76
N ILE A 189 0.58 -8.89 15.66
CA ILE A 189 1.51 -8.64 14.54
C ILE A 189 0.97 -7.52 13.63
N PHE A 190 -0.30 -7.60 13.25
CA PHE A 190 -1.00 -6.66 12.37
C PHE A 190 -1.76 -5.60 13.17
N THR A 191 -1.01 -4.83 13.96
CA THR A 191 -1.60 -3.76 14.76
C THR A 191 -2.22 -2.69 13.87
N LEU A 192 -3.25 -1.99 14.38
CA LEU A 192 -3.91 -0.90 13.65
C LEU A 192 -2.91 0.18 13.14
N PRO A 193 -1.91 0.63 13.92
CA PRO A 193 -0.88 1.54 13.40
C PRO A 193 -0.11 0.99 12.19
N ARG A 194 0.30 -0.28 12.23
CA ARG A 194 1.00 -0.92 11.10
C ARG A 194 0.11 -1.01 9.86
N LEU A 195 -1.16 -1.39 10.05
CA LEU A 195 -2.14 -1.46 8.96
C LEU A 195 -2.39 -0.08 8.32
N LYS A 196 -2.44 0.99 9.12
CA LYS A 196 -2.55 2.37 8.61
C LYS A 196 -1.36 2.76 7.74
N THR A 197 -0.15 2.32 8.10
CA THR A 197 1.06 2.59 7.30
C THR A 197 1.07 1.83 5.97
N VAL A 198 0.55 0.60 5.94
CA VAL A 198 0.52 -0.25 4.73
C VAL A 198 -0.66 0.08 3.81
N PHE A 199 -1.76 0.61 4.34
CA PHE A 199 -2.99 0.87 3.58
C PHE A 199 -2.79 1.71 2.28
N PRO A 200 -1.98 2.78 2.26
CA PRO A 200 -1.70 3.53 1.03
C PRO A 200 -1.05 2.69 -0.07
N LEU A 201 -0.18 1.72 0.27
CA LEU A 201 0.41 0.80 -0.70
C LEU A 201 -0.66 -0.09 -1.31
N MET A 202 -1.57 -0.63 -0.51
CA MET A 202 -2.69 -1.45 -1.00
C MET A 202 -3.52 -0.68 -2.04
N LEU A 203 -3.84 0.59 -1.80
CA LEU A 203 -4.54 1.41 -2.78
C LEU A 203 -3.72 1.55 -4.08
N ARG A 204 -2.40 1.77 -3.98
CA ARG A 204 -1.55 1.86 -5.16
C ARG A 204 -1.55 0.55 -5.97
N GLY A 205 -1.46 -0.60 -5.31
CA GLY A 205 -1.51 -1.91 -5.98
C GLY A 205 -2.86 -2.23 -6.62
N LEU A 206 -3.94 -1.60 -6.16
CA LEU A 206 -5.27 -1.66 -6.77
C LEU A 206 -5.45 -0.76 -7.99
N ASP A 207 -4.40 -0.05 -8.43
CA ASP A 207 -4.49 1.00 -9.45
C ASP A 207 -5.57 2.03 -9.09
N TRP A 208 -5.56 2.47 -7.82
CA TRP A 208 -6.59 3.34 -7.27
C TRP A 208 -6.57 4.72 -7.93
N SER A 209 -7.60 5.00 -8.73
CA SER A 209 -7.67 6.26 -9.49
C SER A 209 -8.12 7.44 -8.63
N GLY A 210 -7.80 8.65 -9.10
CA GLY A 210 -8.31 9.89 -8.50
C GLY A 210 -9.84 10.03 -8.53
N GLU A 211 -10.53 9.28 -9.39
CA GLU A 211 -12.00 9.20 -9.40
C GLU A 211 -12.50 8.31 -8.26
N LYS A 212 -11.92 7.12 -8.07
CA LYS A 212 -12.25 6.24 -6.94
C LYS A 212 -12.00 6.92 -5.59
N ALA A 213 -10.89 7.64 -5.48
CA ALA A 213 -10.57 8.45 -4.29
C ALA A 213 -11.62 9.55 -4.02
N ARG A 214 -12.13 10.20 -5.06
CA ARG A 214 -13.18 11.22 -4.95
C ARG A 214 -14.50 10.63 -4.50
N ASP A 215 -14.90 9.50 -5.07
CA ASP A 215 -16.14 8.81 -4.72
C ASP A 215 -16.09 8.33 -3.27
N LEU A 216 -14.97 7.72 -2.87
CA LEU A 216 -14.68 7.33 -1.48
C LEU A 216 -14.79 8.52 -0.52
N ALA A 217 -14.20 9.67 -0.87
CA ALA A 217 -14.26 10.86 -0.05
C ALA A 217 -15.68 11.42 0.06
N GLN A 218 -16.46 11.43 -1.02
CA GLN A 218 -17.84 11.93 -1.00
C GLN A 218 -18.77 11.03 -0.17
N GLU A 219 -18.55 9.72 -0.22
CA GLU A 219 -19.30 8.74 0.55
C GLU A 219 -18.95 8.79 2.04
N LEU A 220 -17.65 8.74 2.37
CA LEU A 220 -17.18 8.53 3.74
C LEU A 220 -16.85 9.82 4.49
N ARG A 221 -16.67 10.92 3.76
CA ARG A 221 -16.37 12.26 4.28
C ARG A 221 -15.25 12.27 5.33
N PRO A 222 -14.06 11.71 5.03
CA PRO A 222 -12.94 11.76 5.97
C PRO A 222 -12.55 13.19 6.32
N VAL A 223 -12.16 13.37 7.58
CA VAL A 223 -11.67 14.65 8.12
C VAL A 223 -10.21 14.82 7.70
N ILE A 224 -9.99 15.55 6.62
CA ILE A 224 -8.65 15.96 6.16
C ILE A 224 -8.60 17.48 6.19
N PRO A 225 -7.69 18.11 6.97
CA PRO A 225 -7.69 19.55 7.14
C PRO A 225 -7.29 20.28 5.85
N ALA A 226 -7.94 21.41 5.60
CA ALA A 226 -7.52 22.35 4.57
C ALA A 226 -6.24 23.07 5.03
N VAL A 227 -5.21 23.08 4.19
CA VAL A 227 -3.89 23.64 4.53
C VAL A 227 -3.34 24.42 3.34
N THR A 228 -2.66 25.53 3.59
CA THR A 228 -1.86 26.23 2.59
C THR A 228 -0.48 26.47 3.16
N GLN A 229 0.54 26.01 2.44
CA GLN A 229 1.94 26.19 2.81
C GLN A 229 2.70 26.76 1.63
N THR A 230 3.51 27.79 1.88
CA THR A 230 4.42 28.35 0.88
C THR A 230 5.86 28.03 1.28
N ILE A 231 6.67 27.64 0.31
CA ILE A 231 8.10 27.40 0.42
C ILE A 231 8.79 28.23 -0.67
N GLU A 232 9.85 28.92 -0.30
CA GLU A 232 10.63 29.76 -1.22
C GLU A 232 12.10 29.32 -1.21
N ALA A 233 12.68 29.22 -2.39
CA ALA A 233 14.06 28.80 -2.57
C ALA A 233 14.67 29.51 -3.80
N GLY A 234 15.49 30.52 -3.55
CA GLY A 234 16.01 31.39 -4.61
C GLY A 234 14.87 32.11 -5.34
N THR A 235 14.74 31.87 -6.64
CA THR A 235 13.69 32.46 -7.48
C THR A 235 12.45 31.57 -7.62
N LEU A 236 12.46 30.40 -6.98
CA LEU A 236 11.39 29.42 -7.04
C LEU A 236 10.48 29.54 -5.82
N ARG A 237 9.17 29.52 -6.05
CA ARG A 237 8.15 29.43 -5.01
C ARG A 237 7.28 28.19 -5.23
N LEU A 238 7.18 27.35 -4.21
CA LEU A 238 6.25 26.22 -4.15
C LEU A 238 5.09 26.60 -3.23
N GLU A 239 3.88 26.59 -3.75
CA GLU A 239 2.66 26.71 -2.96
C GLU A 239 1.95 25.35 -2.94
N ILE A 240 1.84 24.78 -1.74
CA ILE A 240 1.13 23.52 -1.48
C ILE A 240 -0.22 23.90 -0.88
N ARG A 241 -1.28 23.67 -1.63
CA ARG A 241 -2.65 23.90 -1.18
C ARG A 241 -3.40 22.58 -1.11
N ILE A 242 -3.91 22.26 0.07
CA ILE A 242 -4.81 21.13 0.28
C ILE A 242 -6.20 21.70 0.52
N ASP A 243 -7.11 21.42 -0.40
CA ASP A 243 -8.54 21.59 -0.16
C ASP A 243 -8.98 20.52 0.85
N GLY A 244 -9.92 20.84 1.75
CA GLY A 244 -10.34 19.95 2.81
C GLY A 244 -11.28 20.64 3.79
N GLN A 245 -11.32 20.16 5.02
CA GLN A 245 -12.14 20.73 6.08
C GLN A 245 -11.43 21.93 6.73
N HIS A 246 -12.09 23.08 6.76
CA HIS A 246 -11.52 24.25 7.43
C HIS A 246 -11.65 24.16 8.96
N PRO A 247 -10.65 24.65 9.72
CA PRO A 247 -10.76 24.73 11.17
C PRO A 247 -12.03 25.49 11.60
N GLY A 248 -12.87 24.86 12.40
CA GLY A 248 -14.12 25.45 12.91
C GLY A 248 -15.34 25.29 12.01
N GLU A 249 -15.26 24.52 10.92
CA GLU A 249 -16.45 24.19 10.12
C GLU A 249 -17.50 23.42 10.92
N ARG A 250 -18.76 23.85 10.80
CA ARG A 250 -19.88 23.26 11.53
C ARG A 250 -20.20 21.86 10.99
N PRO A 251 -20.64 20.92 11.86
CA PRO A 251 -21.23 19.67 11.43
C PRO A 251 -22.43 19.96 10.50
N GLY A 252 -22.29 19.67 9.20
CA GLY A 252 -23.31 19.96 8.17
C GLY A 252 -22.90 20.97 7.09
N ALA A 253 -21.69 21.55 7.16
CA ALA A 253 -21.11 22.28 6.04
C ALA A 253 -20.99 21.39 4.79
N TRP A 254 -20.98 22.01 3.61
CA TRP A 254 -20.73 21.27 2.37
C TRP A 254 -19.36 20.60 2.43
N TYR A 255 -19.34 19.32 2.07
CA TYR A 255 -18.10 18.55 2.11
C TYR A 255 -17.24 18.87 0.90
N THR A 256 -16.09 19.50 1.13
CA THR A 256 -15.06 19.73 0.12
C THR A 256 -14.21 18.49 -0.01
N THR A 257 -14.23 17.84 -1.18
CA THR A 257 -13.37 16.67 -1.44
C THR A 257 -11.90 17.05 -1.25
N PRO A 258 -11.16 16.35 -0.36
CA PRO A 258 -9.77 16.66 -0.13
C PRO A 258 -8.92 16.44 -1.37
N ARG A 259 -8.14 17.46 -1.76
CA ARG A 259 -7.28 17.45 -2.95
C ARG A 259 -6.05 18.30 -2.72
N LEU A 260 -4.90 17.82 -3.20
CA LEU A 260 -3.67 18.59 -3.20
C LEU A 260 -3.47 19.26 -4.56
N HIS A 261 -3.13 20.54 -4.50
CA HIS A 261 -2.67 21.36 -5.61
C HIS A 261 -1.28 21.88 -5.26
N LEU A 262 -0.29 21.50 -6.06
CA LEU A 262 1.06 22.05 -6.00
C LEU A 262 1.19 23.09 -7.12
N LEU A 263 1.46 24.34 -6.78
CA LEU A 263 1.81 25.39 -7.74
C LEU A 263 3.31 25.67 -7.63
N ILE A 264 4.04 25.44 -8.72
CA ILE A 264 5.45 25.79 -8.83
C ILE A 264 5.57 27.03 -9.69
N THR A 265 6.03 28.12 -9.07
CA THR A 265 6.21 29.42 -9.70
C THR A 265 7.69 29.75 -9.80
N GLY A 266 8.18 29.93 -11.02
CA GLY A 266 9.47 30.53 -11.32
C GLY A 266 9.31 31.96 -11.83
N GLN A 267 10.39 32.55 -12.34
CA GLN A 267 10.36 33.92 -12.87
C GLN A 267 9.43 34.07 -14.09
N ASP A 268 9.47 33.09 -15.00
CA ASP A 268 8.79 33.15 -16.29
C ASP A 268 7.72 32.06 -16.47
N PHE A 269 7.40 31.31 -15.42
CA PHE A 269 6.44 30.22 -15.51
C PHE A 269 5.68 29.99 -14.21
N VAL A 270 4.47 29.44 -14.35
CA VAL A 270 3.68 28.86 -13.27
C VAL A 270 3.10 27.55 -13.77
N VAL A 271 3.36 26.45 -13.06
CA VAL A 271 2.87 25.12 -13.43
C VAL A 271 2.15 24.45 -12.26
N PRO A 272 0.92 23.93 -12.47
CA PRO A 272 0.18 23.19 -11.46
C PRO A 272 0.44 21.68 -11.54
N TYR A 273 0.53 21.02 -10.40
CA TYR A 273 0.62 19.57 -10.25
C TYR A 273 -0.32 19.05 -9.16
N GLY A 274 -0.67 17.76 -9.26
CA GLY A 274 -1.55 17.07 -8.31
C GLY A 274 -0.79 16.18 -7.31
N TRP A 275 -1.57 15.35 -6.62
CA TRP A 275 -1.09 14.42 -5.59
C TRP A 275 0.07 13.52 -6.04
N GLU A 276 -0.07 12.81 -7.16
CA GLU A 276 0.89 11.79 -7.61
C GLU A 276 2.30 12.37 -7.81
N THR A 277 2.37 13.53 -8.45
CA THR A 277 3.63 14.24 -8.69
C THR A 277 4.22 14.77 -7.38
N PHE A 278 3.38 15.34 -6.52
CA PHE A 278 3.83 15.88 -5.24
C PHE A 278 4.35 14.77 -4.30
N SER A 279 3.65 13.63 -4.22
CA SER A 279 4.05 12.52 -3.34
C SER A 279 5.38 11.92 -3.77
N GLU A 280 5.59 11.74 -5.08
CA GLU A 280 6.88 11.29 -5.63
C GLU A 280 8.00 12.30 -5.36
N LEU A 281 7.76 13.60 -5.58
CA LEU A 281 8.74 14.66 -5.30
C LEU A 281 9.12 14.68 -3.81
N LEU A 282 8.13 14.66 -2.92
CA LEU A 282 8.35 14.68 -1.49
C LEU A 282 9.11 13.41 -1.05
N GLY A 283 8.74 12.24 -1.55
CA GLY A 283 9.42 10.98 -1.25
C GLY A 283 10.91 11.03 -1.62
N LEU A 284 11.23 11.48 -2.84
CA LEU A 284 12.62 11.61 -3.29
C LEU A 284 13.41 12.64 -2.48
N PHE A 285 12.82 13.81 -2.18
CA PHE A 285 13.51 14.84 -1.42
C PHE A 285 13.69 14.45 0.05
N SER A 286 12.70 13.79 0.66
CA SER A 286 12.84 13.22 2.01
C SER A 286 13.93 12.16 2.07
N LEU A 287 14.07 11.34 1.02
CA LEU A 287 15.11 10.33 0.95
C LEU A 287 16.51 10.97 0.78
N TYR A 288 16.64 11.93 -0.13
CA TYR A 288 17.88 12.68 -0.34
C TYR A 288 18.31 13.44 0.91
N ALA A 289 17.36 14.09 1.61
CA ALA A 289 17.66 14.82 2.85
C ALA A 289 18.23 13.93 3.97
N ARG A 290 17.86 12.63 3.99
CA ARG A 290 18.35 11.67 4.99
C ARG A 290 19.62 10.94 4.54
N HIS A 291 19.73 10.65 3.24
CA HIS A 291 20.78 9.81 2.66
C HIS A 291 21.32 10.44 1.36
N PRO A 292 21.97 11.62 1.43
CA PRO A 292 22.46 12.31 0.24
C PRO A 292 23.48 11.49 -0.56
N GLU A 293 24.30 10.69 0.12
CA GLU A 293 25.28 9.79 -0.50
C GLU A 293 24.65 8.71 -1.36
N ALA A 294 23.44 8.24 -1.01
CA ALA A 294 22.77 7.17 -1.74
C ALA A 294 22.14 7.64 -3.05
N LEU A 295 21.90 8.96 -3.18
CA LEU A 295 21.33 9.58 -4.38
C LEU A 295 22.28 10.60 -5.03
N ALA A 296 23.59 10.47 -4.78
CA ALA A 296 24.60 11.42 -5.23
C ALA A 296 24.64 11.58 -6.77
N HIS A 297 24.29 10.53 -7.52
CA HIS A 297 24.23 10.56 -8.99
C HIS A 297 22.85 10.96 -9.54
N GLY A 298 21.93 11.37 -8.67
CA GLY A 298 20.55 11.65 -9.02
C GLY A 298 19.68 10.40 -9.16
N HIS A 299 18.42 10.62 -9.52
CA HIS A 299 17.43 9.58 -9.71
C HIS A 299 16.40 9.99 -10.77
N GLN A 300 15.90 9.02 -11.52
CA GLN A 300 14.84 9.17 -12.50
C GLN A 300 13.66 8.28 -12.09
N GLY A 301 12.64 8.91 -11.49
CA GLY A 301 11.38 8.26 -11.16
C GLY A 301 10.41 8.21 -12.33
N GLU A 302 9.13 8.04 -12.00
CA GLU A 302 8.04 7.95 -12.95
C GLU A 302 7.71 9.32 -13.54
N ARG A 303 7.47 10.30 -12.67
CA ARG A 303 7.13 11.68 -13.03
C ARG A 303 8.23 12.65 -12.65
N VAL A 304 9.00 12.32 -11.61
CA VAL A 304 9.99 13.21 -11.00
C VAL A 304 11.40 12.67 -11.21
N MET A 305 12.31 13.55 -11.58
CA MET A 305 13.74 13.26 -11.63
C MET A 305 14.51 14.32 -10.86
N PHE A 306 15.68 14.00 -10.34
CA PHE A 306 16.56 15.03 -9.79
C PHE A 306 18.03 14.64 -9.92
N SER A 307 18.89 15.65 -9.88
CA SER A 307 20.33 15.51 -9.68
C SER A 307 20.78 16.52 -8.63
N PRO A 308 21.46 16.08 -7.56
CA PRO A 308 21.99 16.99 -6.58
C PRO A 308 23.18 17.81 -7.16
N PRO A 309 23.48 18.97 -6.56
CA PRO A 309 24.64 19.77 -6.95
C PRO A 309 25.96 19.07 -6.65
N GLY A 310 26.97 19.31 -7.48
CA GLY A 310 28.36 18.93 -7.25
C GLY A 310 28.87 17.69 -7.97
N HIS A 311 28.01 16.74 -8.33
CA HIS A 311 28.43 15.51 -9.01
C HIS A 311 28.36 15.59 -10.54
N VAL A 312 27.19 15.88 -11.10
CA VAL A 312 27.00 15.99 -12.56
C VAL A 312 27.21 17.45 -13.01
N THR A 313 26.65 18.38 -12.26
CA THR A 313 26.72 19.83 -12.51
C THR A 313 26.98 20.57 -11.20
N LYS A 314 27.51 21.79 -11.27
CA LYS A 314 27.65 22.65 -10.07
C LYS A 314 26.30 23.07 -9.49
N GLU A 315 25.31 23.20 -10.36
CA GLU A 315 23.90 23.44 -10.01
C GLU A 315 23.21 22.11 -9.68
N GLY A 316 22.20 22.18 -8.82
CA GLY A 316 21.24 21.09 -8.64
C GLY A 316 20.08 21.28 -9.61
N PHE A 317 19.38 20.21 -9.94
CA PHE A 317 18.11 20.33 -10.65
C PHE A 317 17.12 19.26 -10.22
N PHE A 318 15.85 19.57 -10.37
CA PHE A 318 14.79 18.57 -10.40
C PHE A 318 13.89 18.82 -11.61
N GLY A 319 13.26 17.76 -12.10
CA GLY A 319 12.37 17.81 -13.24
C GLY A 319 11.08 17.07 -12.94
N ILE A 320 9.99 17.56 -13.55
CA ILE A 320 8.64 17.05 -13.39
C ILE A 320 7.97 17.05 -14.76
N ASP A 321 7.52 15.89 -15.22
CA ASP A 321 6.73 15.72 -16.47
C ASP A 321 7.29 16.51 -17.67
N GLY A 322 8.63 16.58 -17.78
CA GLY A 322 9.35 17.25 -18.87
C GLY A 322 9.83 18.68 -18.58
N LEU A 323 9.31 19.36 -17.55
CA LEU A 323 9.90 20.61 -17.05
C LEU A 323 11.18 20.28 -16.27
N ARG A 324 12.27 21.02 -16.49
CA ARG A 324 13.50 20.91 -15.71
C ARG A 324 13.85 22.26 -15.11
N ILE A 325 14.07 22.28 -13.80
CA ILE A 325 14.37 23.48 -13.03
C ILE A 325 15.78 23.36 -12.48
N PHE A 326 16.70 24.13 -13.04
CA PHE A 326 18.07 24.25 -12.57
C PHE A 326 18.17 25.37 -11.54
N MET A 327 18.94 25.14 -10.48
CA MET A 327 19.11 26.13 -9.43
C MET A 327 20.49 26.05 -8.77
N PRO A 328 20.99 27.18 -8.25
CA PRO A 328 22.22 27.20 -7.45
C PRO A 328 22.14 26.22 -6.27
N ALA A 329 23.28 25.64 -5.90
CA ALA A 329 23.35 24.63 -4.83
C ALA A 329 22.68 25.09 -3.52
N GLU A 330 22.88 26.35 -3.11
CA GLU A 330 22.27 26.90 -1.90
C GLU A 330 20.73 26.94 -1.96
N ALA A 331 20.17 27.29 -3.13
CA ALA A 331 18.74 27.29 -3.35
C ALA A 331 18.19 25.86 -3.38
N PHE A 332 18.91 24.92 -4.00
CA PHE A 332 18.53 23.51 -4.03
C PHE A 332 18.47 22.90 -2.62
N GLU A 333 19.52 23.09 -1.82
CA GLU A 333 19.58 22.58 -0.45
C GLU A 333 18.52 23.25 0.44
N THR A 334 18.26 24.54 0.23
CA THR A 334 17.16 25.24 0.93
C THR A 334 15.80 24.65 0.56
N LEU A 335 15.55 24.39 -0.72
CA LEU A 335 14.30 23.79 -1.19
C LEU A 335 14.06 22.41 -0.55
N VAL A 336 15.07 21.53 -0.60
CA VAL A 336 14.99 20.19 -0.01
C VAL A 336 14.71 20.31 1.49
N ARG A 337 15.50 21.11 2.21
CA ARG A 337 15.36 21.29 3.67
C ARG A 337 13.98 21.82 4.05
N GLU A 338 13.53 22.91 3.43
CA GLU A 338 12.24 23.52 3.77
C GLU A 338 11.07 22.60 3.39
N LEU A 339 11.10 21.97 2.21
CA LEU A 339 10.03 21.06 1.80
C LEU A 339 9.89 19.89 2.78
N THR A 340 11.00 19.24 3.10
CA THR A 340 11.02 18.08 3.98
C THR A 340 10.64 18.42 5.41
N ALA A 341 11.17 19.52 5.96
CA ALA A 341 10.85 19.94 7.33
C ALA A 341 9.38 20.35 7.48
N LYS A 342 8.85 21.16 6.55
CA LYS A 342 7.47 21.63 6.61
C LYS A 342 6.45 20.50 6.43
N CYS A 343 6.79 19.46 5.66
CA CYS A 343 5.92 18.31 5.43
C CYS A 343 6.06 17.19 6.48
N ALA A 344 6.96 17.34 7.47
CA ALA A 344 7.21 16.33 8.51
C ALA A 344 6.48 16.62 9.82
N GLU A 345 6.08 17.87 10.09
CA GLU A 345 5.41 18.27 11.33
C GLU A 345 4.13 19.09 11.10
N GLY A 346 3.29 19.16 12.14
CA GLY A 346 2.09 20.01 12.15
C GLY A 346 0.96 19.58 11.21
N MET A 347 0.05 20.53 10.95
CA MET A 347 -1.21 20.29 10.23
C MET A 347 -1.00 19.82 8.78
N LEU A 348 0.08 20.24 8.12
CA LEU A 348 0.39 19.76 6.77
C LEU A 348 0.65 18.26 6.77
N THR A 349 1.35 17.74 7.77
CA THR A 349 1.65 16.31 7.89
C THR A 349 0.40 15.47 8.14
N GLU A 350 -0.52 15.97 8.96
CA GLU A 350 -1.83 15.35 9.17
C GLU A 350 -2.64 15.30 7.87
N ALA A 351 -2.68 16.41 7.12
CA ALA A 351 -3.35 16.48 5.83
C ALA A 351 -2.74 15.50 4.81
N LEU A 352 -1.40 15.48 4.69
CA LEU A 352 -0.68 14.58 3.80
C LEU A 352 -0.90 13.11 4.17
N THR A 353 -0.93 12.78 5.46
CA THR A 353 -1.24 11.42 5.93
C THR A 353 -2.65 11.00 5.52
N GLY A 354 -3.63 11.89 5.66
CA GLY A 354 -5.00 11.65 5.18
C GLY A 354 -5.07 11.45 3.67
N LEU A 355 -4.35 12.28 2.90
CA LEU A 355 -4.30 12.16 1.44
C LEU A 355 -3.63 10.86 0.96
N ARG A 356 -2.56 10.40 1.61
CA ARG A 356 -1.96 9.06 1.35
C ARG A 356 -2.99 7.96 1.51
N CYS A 357 -3.79 8.02 2.58
CA CYS A 357 -4.83 7.03 2.83
C CYS A 357 -5.98 7.12 1.82
N LEU A 358 -6.15 8.24 1.11
CA LEU A 358 -7.25 8.46 0.17
C LEU A 358 -6.85 8.16 -1.29
N TYR A 359 -5.63 8.54 -1.68
CA TYR A 359 -5.13 8.46 -3.05
C TYR A 359 -4.04 7.39 -3.24
N GLY A 360 -3.56 6.77 -2.16
CA GLY A 360 -2.43 5.85 -2.19
C GLY A 360 -1.07 6.55 -2.19
N ASP A 361 -0.02 5.79 -1.89
CA ASP A 361 1.38 6.23 -1.95
C ASP A 361 2.28 5.03 -2.29
N LEU A 362 3.51 5.28 -2.74
CA LEU A 362 4.47 4.24 -3.11
C LEU A 362 5.88 4.53 -2.64
#